data_AF-A0ABD1R270-F1
#
_entry.id   AF-A0ABD1R270-F1
#
_cell.length_a   1.000
_cell.length_b   1.000
_cell.length_c   1.000
_cell.angle_alpha   90.00
_cell.angle_beta   90.00
_cell.angle_gamma   90.00
#
_symmetry.space_group_name_H-M   'P 1'
#
loop_
_entity.id
_entity.type
_entity.pdbx_description
1 polymer ?
#
loop_
_entity_poly.entity_id
_entity_poly.type
_entity_poly.pdbx_seq_one_letter_code
_entity_poly.pdbx_strand_id
1 'polypeptide(L)'
;MFLGEFPTIWVVSSLLPIVGGVCLALMTAVSFNCAMASNLTNQSRNVLSKKFMVKKEESLDNITLCSIITITSFILLAPAAIFMEGVKFTPTYLQSTGLNIRQLYTRSFFAALCFHAYQQVSYMILQRVSPVTHSMGNCVKWVVVIVTYVLFFCTTVTSINALGTGIALAGVFLYSRVKSIKPKTA
;
A
#
# COMPACT_ATOMS: atom_id res chain seq x y z
N MET A 1 6.29 3.46 -18.87
CA MET A 1 7.72 3.79 -19.02
C MET A 1 8.63 2.60 -18.74
N PHE A 2 8.62 1.99 -17.53
CA PHE A 2 9.47 0.81 -17.23
C PHE A 2 9.08 -0.53 -17.90
N LEU A 3 7.90 -0.59 -18.53
CA LEU A 3 7.40 -1.75 -19.30
C LEU A 3 7.34 -1.48 -20.82
N GLY A 4 7.85 -0.34 -21.30
CA GLY A 4 7.82 0.01 -22.74
C GLY A 4 6.44 0.42 -23.29
N GLU A 5 5.34 0.18 -22.58
CA GLU A 5 4.01 0.63 -23.01
C GLU A 5 3.79 2.13 -22.71
N PHE A 6 3.46 2.91 -23.73
CA PHE A 6 3.01 4.29 -23.59
C PHE A 6 1.54 4.34 -23.18
N PRO A 7 1.20 5.08 -22.10
CA PRO A 7 -0.19 5.22 -21.70
C PRO A 7 -0.97 6.00 -22.77
N THR A 8 -2.13 5.46 -23.17
CA THR A 8 -3.04 6.16 -24.09
C THR A 8 -3.64 7.41 -23.42
N ILE A 9 -3.97 8.45 -24.19
CA ILE A 9 -4.66 9.67 -23.72
C ILE A 9 -5.84 9.36 -22.77
N TRP A 10 -6.65 8.35 -23.08
CA TRP A 10 -7.79 7.92 -22.25
C TRP A 10 -7.40 7.40 -20.86
N VAL A 11 -6.23 6.78 -20.75
CA VAL A 11 -5.68 6.28 -19.48
C VAL A 11 -5.15 7.44 -18.66
N VAL A 12 -4.55 8.45 -19.30
CA VAL A 12 -4.08 9.67 -18.63
C VAL A 12 -5.26 10.52 -18.15
N SER A 13 -6.30 10.64 -18.96
CA SER A 13 -7.52 11.38 -18.59
C SER A 13 -8.27 10.76 -17.42
N SER A 14 -8.27 9.43 -17.29
CA SER A 14 -8.86 8.75 -16.12
C SER A 14 -8.01 8.84 -14.86
N LEU A 15 -6.72 9.20 -14.97
CA LEU A 15 -5.87 9.51 -13.80
C LEU A 15 -6.19 10.86 -13.17
N LEU A 16 -6.67 11.82 -13.96
CA LEU A 16 -6.96 13.18 -13.53
C LEU A 16 -7.97 13.26 -12.36
N PRO A 17 -9.13 12.57 -12.39
CA PRO A 17 -10.02 12.50 -11.24
C PRO A 17 -9.42 11.75 -10.05
N ILE A 18 -8.55 10.76 -10.28
CA ILE A 18 -7.88 10.02 -9.20
C ILE A 18 -6.96 10.97 -8.42
N VAL A 19 -6.08 11.68 -9.13
CA VAL A 19 -5.14 12.64 -8.53
C VAL A 19 -5.90 13.79 -7.88
N GLY A 20 -6.92 14.34 -8.55
CA GLY A 20 -7.75 15.42 -8.02
C GLY A 20 -8.48 15.02 -6.74
N GLY A 21 -9.10 13.83 -6.70
CA GLY A 21 -9.79 13.32 -5.53
C GLY A 21 -8.86 13.06 -4.34
N VAL A 22 -7.68 12.46 -4.60
CA VAL A 22 -6.66 12.21 -3.55
C VAL A 22 -6.09 13.51 -2.99
N CYS A 23 -5.77 14.48 -3.85
CA CYS A 23 -5.34 15.80 -3.40
C CYS A 23 -6.43 16.45 -2.54
N LEU A 24 -7.69 16.48 -3.00
CA LEU A 24 -8.78 17.09 -2.26
C LEU A 24 -9.02 16.41 -0.89
N ALA A 25 -8.93 15.08 -0.83
CA ALA A 25 -9.09 14.33 0.41
C ALA A 25 -7.95 14.54 1.42
N LEU A 26 -6.76 14.91 0.94
CA LEU A 26 -5.56 15.05 1.77
C LEU A 26 -5.06 16.50 1.92
N MET A 27 -5.72 17.49 1.30
CA MET A 27 -5.35 18.91 1.41
C MET A 27 -5.29 19.40 2.86
N THR A 28 -6.05 18.78 3.75
CA THR A 28 -6.11 19.09 5.18
C THR A 28 -5.18 18.21 6.03
N ALA A 29 -4.49 17.24 5.43
CA ALA A 29 -3.66 16.27 6.14
C ALA A 29 -2.22 16.78 6.30
N VAL A 30 -1.75 16.83 7.55
CA VAL A 30 -0.40 17.29 7.95
C VAL A 30 0.72 16.48 7.28
N SER A 31 0.45 15.25 6.83
CA SER A 31 1.44 14.30 6.31
C SER A 31 1.32 14.00 4.81
N PHE A 32 0.78 14.94 4.01
CA PHE A 32 0.54 14.73 2.57
C PHE A 32 1.78 14.25 1.80
N ASN A 33 2.93 14.91 2.01
CA ASN A 33 4.18 14.58 1.30
C ASN A 33 4.67 13.16 1.62
N CYS A 34 4.61 12.76 2.89
CA CYS A 34 5.00 11.41 3.31
C CYS A 34 4.04 10.34 2.76
N ALA A 35 2.73 10.65 2.71
CA ALA A 35 1.74 9.75 2.14
C ALA A 35 1.97 9.53 0.64
N MET A 36 2.26 10.59 -0.12
CA MET A 36 2.56 10.48 -1.56
C MET A 36 3.87 9.74 -1.82
N ALA A 37 4.93 10.05 -1.06
CA ALA A 37 6.22 9.37 -1.17
C ALA A 37 6.11 7.86 -0.90
N SER A 38 5.40 7.47 0.17
CA SER A 38 5.20 6.05 0.51
C SER A 38 4.42 5.29 -0.57
N ASN A 39 3.38 5.90 -1.14
CA ASN A 39 2.62 5.32 -2.26
C ASN A 39 3.50 5.10 -3.49
N LEU A 40 4.33 6.09 -3.84
CA LEU A 40 5.26 5.99 -4.96
C LEU A 40 6.31 4.89 -4.76
N THR A 41 6.93 4.83 -3.58
CA THR A 41 7.93 3.80 -3.25
C THR A 41 7.30 2.41 -3.23
N ASN A 42 6.09 2.26 -2.68
CA ASN A 42 5.39 0.98 -2.65
C ASN A 42 5.01 0.50 -4.05
N GLN A 43 4.56 1.41 -4.93
CA GLN A 43 4.25 1.05 -6.32
C GLN A 43 5.51 0.72 -7.12
N SER A 44 6.60 1.44 -6.89
CA SER A 44 7.91 1.17 -7.50
C SER A 44 8.45 -0.20 -7.09
N ARG A 45 8.34 -0.56 -5.79
CA ARG A 45 8.65 -1.89 -5.27
C ARG A 45 7.87 -2.97 -6.01
N ASN A 46 6.56 -2.82 -6.19
CA ASN A 46 5.74 -3.84 -6.87
C ASN A 46 6.16 -4.05 -8.33
N VAL A 47 6.47 -2.97 -9.06
CA VAL A 47 6.94 -3.05 -10.45
C VAL A 47 8.31 -3.71 -10.54
N LEU A 48 9.25 -3.31 -9.68
CA LEU A 48 10.60 -3.89 -9.63
C LEU A 48 10.55 -5.37 -9.23
N SER A 49 9.80 -5.72 -8.18
CA SER A 49 9.57 -7.09 -7.74
C SER A 49 9.05 -7.96 -8.89
N LYS A 50 8.06 -7.47 -9.66
CA LYS A 50 7.58 -8.19 -10.84
C LYS A 50 8.66 -8.36 -11.91
N LYS A 51 9.50 -7.36 -12.13
CA LYS A 51 10.61 -7.44 -13.10
C LYS A 51 11.64 -8.50 -12.70
N PHE A 52 11.95 -8.61 -11.41
CA PHE A 52 12.83 -9.66 -10.87
C PHE A 52 12.19 -11.06 -10.93
N MET A 53 10.87 -11.16 -10.76
CA MET A 53 10.13 -12.42 -10.91
C MET A 53 10.04 -12.94 -12.37
N VAL A 54 10.18 -12.06 -13.37
CA VAL A 54 10.01 -12.39 -14.81
C VAL A 54 11.34 -12.59 -15.54
N LYS A 55 12.46 -12.08 -15.01
CA LYS A 55 13.79 -12.29 -15.61
C LYS A 55 14.17 -13.79 -15.54
N LYS A 56 14.43 -14.38 -16.71
CA LYS A 56 14.62 -15.82 -16.95
C LYS A 56 15.93 -16.44 -16.44
N GLU A 57 16.92 -15.66 -16.01
CA GLU A 57 18.25 -16.22 -15.68
C GLU A 57 18.31 -16.88 -14.30
N GLU A 58 17.52 -16.44 -13.33
CA GLU A 58 17.27 -17.13 -12.06
C GLU A 58 15.87 -16.71 -11.57
N SER A 59 14.85 -17.52 -11.82
CA SER A 59 13.48 -17.21 -11.36
C SER A 59 13.42 -17.32 -9.84
N LEU A 60 13.65 -16.20 -9.14
CA LEU A 60 13.42 -16.11 -7.71
C LEU A 60 11.93 -16.32 -7.44
N ASP A 61 11.61 -17.37 -6.67
CA ASP A 61 10.25 -17.65 -6.25
C ASP A 61 9.68 -16.49 -5.40
N ASN A 62 8.35 -16.30 -5.43
CA ASN A 62 7.64 -15.27 -4.66
C ASN A 62 8.08 -15.21 -3.21
N ILE A 63 8.20 -16.41 -2.64
CA ILE A 63 8.41 -16.63 -1.23
C ILE A 63 9.83 -16.19 -0.90
N THR A 64 10.81 -16.56 -1.73
CA THR A 64 12.20 -16.14 -1.62
C THR A 64 12.33 -14.62 -1.79
N LEU A 65 11.68 -14.04 -2.79
CA LEU A 65 11.74 -12.59 -3.05
C LEU A 65 11.07 -11.78 -1.92
N CYS A 66 9.90 -12.22 -1.44
CA CYS A 66 9.23 -11.62 -0.29
C CYS A 66 10.09 -11.74 0.98
N SER A 67 10.74 -12.90 1.20
CA SER A 67 11.61 -13.15 2.36
C SER A 67 12.86 -12.28 2.33
N ILE A 68 13.57 -12.22 1.19
CA ILE A 68 14.75 -11.37 1.01
C ILE A 68 14.40 -9.91 1.27
N ILE A 69 13.32 -9.40 0.68
CA ILE A 69 12.98 -7.99 0.90
C ILE A 69 12.60 -7.75 2.37
N THR A 70 11.91 -8.69 3.02
CA THR A 70 11.52 -8.55 4.44
C THR A 70 12.75 -8.53 5.35
N ILE A 71 13.70 -9.44 5.15
CA ILE A 71 14.94 -9.53 5.93
C ILE A 71 15.78 -8.26 5.72
N THR A 72 16.01 -7.86 4.47
CA THR A 72 16.76 -6.64 4.14
C THR A 72 16.08 -5.39 4.71
N SER A 73 14.74 -5.30 4.65
CA SER A 73 14.01 -4.19 5.25
C SER A 73 14.18 -4.15 6.76
N PHE A 74 14.16 -5.31 7.44
CA PHE A 74 14.37 -5.37 8.88
C PHE A 74 15.76 -4.89 9.27
N ILE A 75 16.80 -5.34 8.56
CA ILE A 75 18.20 -4.95 8.82
C ILE A 75 18.42 -3.45 8.61
N LEU A 76 17.79 -2.85 7.59
CA LEU A 76 17.89 -1.40 7.33
C LEU A 76 17.07 -0.57 8.32
N LEU A 77 15.86 -1.03 8.69
CA LEU A 77 14.93 -0.26 9.50
C LEU A 77 15.24 -0.34 11.00
N ALA A 78 15.79 -1.47 11.48
CA ALA A 78 16.15 -1.64 12.87
C ALA A 78 17.12 -0.55 13.42
N PRO A 79 18.27 -0.26 12.79
CA PRO A 79 19.17 0.79 13.26
C PRO A 79 18.56 2.19 13.13
N ALA A 80 17.80 2.44 12.05
CA ALA A 80 17.11 3.72 11.86
C ALA A 80 16.05 3.97 12.94
N ALA A 81 15.28 2.95 13.32
CA ALA A 81 14.29 3.02 14.39
C ALA A 81 14.94 3.31 15.75
N ILE A 82 16.03 2.62 16.07
CA ILE A 82 16.80 2.86 17.30
C ILE A 82 17.34 4.29 17.34
N PHE A 83 17.82 4.83 16.22
CA PHE A 83 18.35 6.19 16.15
C PHE A 83 17.27 7.27 16.30
N MET A 84 16.11 7.09 15.67
CA MET A 84 15.01 8.07 15.68
C MET A 84 14.21 8.05 16.98
N GLU A 85 13.87 6.86 17.48
CA GLU A 85 13.00 6.72 18.65
C GLU A 85 13.79 6.60 19.96
N GLY A 86 15.05 6.17 19.89
CA GLY A 86 15.88 5.83 21.05
C GLY A 86 15.47 4.48 21.67
N VAL A 87 16.09 4.11 22.80
CA VAL A 87 15.72 2.90 23.59
C VAL A 87 14.49 3.19 24.47
N LYS A 88 13.41 3.69 23.87
CA LYS A 88 12.11 3.92 24.55
C LYS A 88 11.28 2.63 24.70
N PHE A 89 11.73 1.54 24.10
CA PHE A 89 11.15 0.20 24.23
C PHE A 89 11.48 -0.50 25.56
N THR A 90 12.05 0.21 26.53
CA THR A 90 12.32 -0.37 27.84
C THR A 90 11.00 -0.62 28.59
N PRO A 91 10.76 -1.82 29.15
CA PRO A 91 9.49 -2.17 29.78
C PRO A 91 9.09 -1.21 30.92
N THR A 92 10.06 -0.60 31.61
CA THR A 92 9.86 0.44 32.63
C THR A 92 9.24 1.73 32.06
N TYR A 93 9.61 2.13 30.84
CA TYR A 93 9.01 3.31 30.18
C TYR A 93 7.57 3.02 29.71
N LEU A 94 7.32 1.81 29.20
CA LEU A 94 5.98 1.38 28.77
C LEU A 94 5.00 1.18 29.94
N GLN A 95 5.49 0.75 31.11
CA GLN A 95 4.67 0.71 32.32
C GLN A 95 4.36 2.11 32.85
N SER A 96 5.33 3.04 32.78
CA SER A 96 5.12 4.43 33.23
C SER A 96 4.06 5.19 32.40
N THR A 97 3.79 4.74 31.19
CA THR A 97 2.74 5.27 30.31
C THR A 97 1.36 4.63 30.52
N GLY A 98 1.22 3.73 31.51
CA GLY A 98 -0.05 3.10 31.86
C GLY A 98 -0.49 1.98 30.90
N LEU A 99 0.39 1.54 30.00
CA LEU A 99 0.09 0.49 29.02
C LEU A 99 0.35 -0.90 29.61
N ASN A 100 -0.63 -1.81 29.42
CA ASN A 100 -0.47 -3.21 29.81
C ASN A 100 0.47 -3.92 28.82
N ILE A 101 1.71 -4.19 29.24
CA ILE A 101 2.75 -4.79 28.43
C ILE A 101 2.28 -6.10 27.77
N ARG A 102 1.56 -6.95 28.51
CA ARG A 102 1.07 -8.25 28.00
C ARG A 102 0.11 -8.03 26.83
N GLN A 103 -0.82 -7.09 26.97
CA GLN A 103 -1.80 -6.78 25.93
C GLN A 103 -1.12 -6.14 24.71
N LEU A 104 -0.13 -5.27 24.92
CA LEU A 104 0.65 -4.65 23.85
C LEU A 104 1.39 -5.72 23.04
N TYR A 105 2.10 -6.65 23.70
CA TYR A 105 2.79 -7.74 23.00
C TYR A 105 1.84 -8.65 22.25
N THR A 106 0.73 -9.07 22.87
CA THR A 106 -0.25 -9.93 22.20
C THR A 106 -0.86 -9.24 20.97
N ARG A 107 -1.28 -7.98 21.08
CA ARG A 107 -1.84 -7.22 19.94
C ARG A 107 -0.80 -6.99 18.85
N SER A 108 0.43 -6.65 19.22
CA SER A 108 1.53 -6.44 18.27
C SER A 108 1.89 -7.72 17.53
N PHE A 109 1.90 -8.86 18.23
CA PHE A 109 2.15 -10.17 17.62
C PHE A 109 1.08 -10.53 16.59
N PHE A 110 -0.20 -10.41 16.94
CA PHE A 110 -1.30 -10.66 16.00
C PHE A 110 -1.26 -9.69 14.81
N ALA A 111 -0.98 -8.41 15.04
CA ALA A 111 -0.84 -7.44 13.97
C ALA A 111 0.32 -7.78 13.02
N ALA A 112 1.47 -8.17 13.56
CA ALA A 112 2.64 -8.58 12.77
C ALA A 112 2.36 -9.85 11.96
N LEU A 113 1.70 -10.84 12.57
CA LEU A 113 1.32 -12.08 11.89
C LEU A 113 0.33 -11.82 10.75
N CYS A 114 -0.73 -11.06 10.99
CA CYS A 114 -1.68 -10.66 9.95
C CYS A 114 -1.01 -9.87 8.83
N PHE A 115 -0.10 -8.96 9.16
CA PHE A 115 0.63 -8.17 8.17
C PHE A 115 1.54 -9.04 7.31
N HIS A 116 2.27 -9.98 7.92
CA HIS A 116 3.13 -10.89 7.18
C HIS A 116 2.33 -11.82 6.25
N ALA A 117 1.23 -12.38 6.75
CA ALA A 117 0.32 -13.20 5.95
C ALA A 117 -0.26 -12.41 4.76
N TYR A 118 -0.71 -11.17 5.00
CA TYR A 118 -1.16 -10.27 3.93
C TYR A 118 -0.07 -10.04 2.89
N GLN A 119 1.16 -9.76 3.33
CA GLN A 119 2.27 -9.47 2.43
C GLN A 119 2.59 -10.69 1.56
N GLN A 120 2.63 -11.90 2.14
CA GLN A 120 2.84 -13.14 1.38
C GLN A 120 1.76 -13.35 0.32
N VAL A 121 0.48 -13.28 0.69
CA VAL A 121 -0.64 -13.44 -0.26
C VAL A 121 -0.59 -12.38 -1.37
N SER A 122 -0.26 -11.14 -1.01
CA SER A 122 -0.11 -10.03 -1.97
C SER A 122 0.98 -10.30 -3.01
N TYR A 123 2.12 -10.86 -2.60
CA TYR A 123 3.19 -11.26 -3.51
C TYR A 123 2.79 -12.43 -4.41
N MET A 124 2.12 -13.45 -3.85
CA MET A 124 1.58 -14.57 -4.64
C MET A 124 0.63 -14.10 -5.75
N ILE A 125 -0.25 -13.14 -5.44
CA ILE A 125 -1.15 -12.52 -6.43
C ILE A 125 -0.33 -11.74 -7.46
N LEU A 126 0.62 -10.90 -7.01
CA LEU A 126 1.46 -10.09 -7.90
C LEU A 126 2.17 -10.95 -8.95
N GLN A 127 2.58 -12.17 -8.62
CA GLN A 127 3.23 -13.06 -9.56
C GLN A 127 2.28 -13.67 -10.60
N ARG A 128 0.99 -13.80 -10.29
CA ARG A 128 -0.04 -14.26 -11.22
C ARG A 128 -0.68 -13.15 -12.07
N VAL A 129 -0.63 -11.89 -11.61
CA VAL A 129 -1.28 -10.76 -12.30
C VAL A 129 -0.28 -9.71 -12.78
N SER A 130 -0.72 -8.77 -13.61
CA SER A 130 0.10 -7.62 -13.99
C SER A 130 0.26 -6.65 -12.80
N PRO A 131 1.36 -5.88 -12.69
CA PRO A 131 1.52 -4.87 -11.64
C PRO A 131 0.37 -3.86 -11.56
N VAL A 132 -0.27 -3.58 -12.71
CA VAL A 132 -1.41 -2.68 -12.77
C VAL A 132 -2.67 -3.33 -12.20
N THR A 133 -2.94 -4.59 -12.53
CA THR A 133 -4.06 -5.34 -11.94
C THR A 133 -3.90 -5.46 -10.42
N HIS A 134 -2.67 -5.71 -9.95
CA HIS A 134 -2.36 -5.74 -8.52
C HIS A 134 -2.62 -4.40 -7.85
N SER A 135 -2.23 -3.29 -8.49
CA SER A 135 -2.52 -1.93 -8.01
C SER A 135 -4.02 -1.63 -7.91
N MET A 136 -4.82 -2.13 -8.85
CA MET A 136 -6.27 -1.96 -8.83
C MET A 136 -6.92 -2.76 -7.69
N GLY A 137 -6.48 -4.00 -7.48
CA GLY A 137 -6.90 -4.81 -6.33
C GLY A 137 -6.54 -4.15 -5.00
N ASN A 138 -5.36 -3.52 -4.92
CA ASN A 138 -4.96 -2.75 -3.76
C ASN A 138 -5.88 -1.54 -3.52
N CYS A 139 -6.35 -0.86 -4.57
CA CYS A 139 -7.32 0.22 -4.41
C CYS A 139 -8.66 -0.29 -3.87
N VAL A 140 -9.20 -1.39 -4.41
CA VAL A 140 -10.45 -1.99 -3.91
C VAL A 140 -10.32 -2.38 -2.44
N LYS A 141 -9.19 -2.97 -2.04
CA LYS A 141 -8.88 -3.28 -0.64
C LYS A 141 -9.00 -2.03 0.24
N TRP A 142 -8.44 -0.90 -0.18
CA TRP A 142 -8.54 0.35 0.58
C TRP A 142 -9.97 0.84 0.73
N VAL A 143 -10.80 0.72 -0.31
CA VAL A 143 -12.24 1.05 -0.21
C VAL A 143 -12.91 0.25 0.88
N VAL A 144 -12.73 -1.08 0.85
CA VAL A 144 -13.35 -1.99 1.82
C VAL A 144 -12.89 -1.63 3.23
N VAL A 145 -11.59 -1.41 3.44
CA VAL A 145 -11.05 -1.04 4.75
C VAL A 145 -11.63 0.28 5.25
N ILE A 146 -11.72 1.31 4.41
CA ILE A 146 -12.29 2.62 4.79
C ILE A 146 -13.76 2.48 5.15
N VAL A 147 -14.55 1.79 4.32
CA VAL A 147 -16.00 1.60 4.57
C VAL A 147 -16.23 0.84 5.87
N THR A 148 -15.53 -0.27 6.08
CA THR A 148 -15.62 -1.04 7.33
C THR A 148 -15.19 -0.18 8.53
N TYR A 149 -14.11 0.58 8.41
CA TYR A 149 -13.64 1.47 9.47
C TYR A 149 -14.69 2.53 9.84
N VAL A 150 -15.29 3.21 8.86
CA VAL A 150 -16.31 4.23 9.10
C VAL A 150 -17.55 3.62 9.75
N LEU A 151 -17.99 2.44 9.31
CA LEU A 151 -19.16 1.76 9.87
C LEU A 151 -18.93 1.28 11.32
N PHE A 152 -17.74 0.76 11.63
CA PHE A 152 -17.44 0.22 12.97
C PHE A 152 -17.07 1.30 13.99
N PHE A 153 -16.27 2.30 13.59
CA PHE A 153 -15.76 3.32 14.50
C PHE A 153 -16.62 4.59 14.49
N CYS A 154 -17.66 4.65 13.65
CA CYS A 154 -18.53 5.81 13.48
C CYS A 154 -17.73 7.12 13.36
N THR A 155 -16.60 7.06 12.67
CA THR A 155 -15.68 8.19 12.60
C THR A 155 -16.30 9.32 11.78
N THR A 156 -16.15 10.54 12.29
CA THR A 156 -16.69 11.73 11.66
C THR A 156 -15.83 12.07 10.44
N VAL A 157 -16.33 11.70 9.25
CA VAL A 157 -15.69 12.06 7.99
C VAL A 157 -16.17 13.45 7.59
N THR A 158 -15.25 14.39 7.43
CA THR A 158 -15.58 15.72 6.90
C THR A 158 -16.11 15.60 5.47
N SER A 159 -17.10 16.44 5.11
CA SER A 159 -17.74 16.38 3.80
C SER A 159 -16.74 16.51 2.64
N ILE A 160 -15.66 17.28 2.83
CA ILE A 160 -14.58 17.45 1.85
C ILE A 160 -13.76 16.16 1.66
N ASN A 161 -13.45 15.43 2.75
CA ASN A 161 -12.69 14.18 2.70
C ASN A 161 -13.55 13.06 2.10
N ALA A 162 -14.84 13.01 2.45
CA ALA A 162 -15.79 12.07 1.86
C ALA A 162 -15.93 12.30 0.35
N LEU A 163 -16.05 13.55 -0.08
CA LEU A 163 -16.18 13.92 -1.49
C LEU A 163 -14.89 13.64 -2.27
N GLY A 164 -13.72 14.02 -1.75
CA GLY A 164 -12.42 13.69 -2.37
C GLY A 164 -12.19 12.19 -2.49
N THR A 165 -12.53 11.42 -1.45
CA THR A 165 -12.47 9.94 -1.48
C THR A 165 -13.41 9.39 -2.56
N GLY A 166 -14.67 9.86 -2.61
CA GLY A 166 -15.64 9.43 -3.61
C GLY A 166 -15.17 9.68 -5.05
N ILE A 167 -14.61 10.85 -5.33
CA ILE A 167 -14.06 11.20 -6.64
C ILE A 167 -12.87 10.29 -6.98
N ALA A 168 -11.98 10.03 -6.03
CA ALA A 168 -10.83 9.15 -6.25
C ALA A 168 -11.29 7.71 -6.58
N LEU A 169 -12.30 7.20 -5.87
CA LEU A 169 -12.86 5.87 -6.13
C LEU A 169 -13.55 5.77 -7.49
N ALA A 170 -14.32 6.79 -7.85
CA ALA A 170 -14.95 6.87 -9.18
C ALA A 170 -13.88 6.90 -10.29
N GLY A 171 -12.80 7.66 -10.10
CA GLY A 171 -11.67 7.71 -11.01
C GLY A 171 -10.98 6.35 -11.18
N VAL A 172 -10.77 5.62 -10.09
CA VAL A 172 -10.17 4.26 -10.14
C VAL A 172 -11.09 3.28 -10.85
N PHE A 173 -12.40 3.36 -10.62
CA PHE A 173 -13.37 2.55 -11.34
C PHE A 173 -13.38 2.85 -12.85
N LEU A 174 -13.33 4.12 -13.23
CA LEU A 174 -13.21 4.55 -14.63
C LEU A 174 -11.91 4.04 -15.27
N TYR A 175 -10.77 4.20 -14.59
CA TYR A 175 -9.49 3.68 -15.04
C TYR A 175 -9.54 2.16 -15.27
N SER A 176 -10.17 1.43 -14.33
CA SER A 176 -10.39 -0.01 -14.43
C SER A 176 -11.12 -0.41 -15.72
N ARG A 177 -12.21 0.31 -16.02
CA ARG A 177 -13.04 0.06 -17.19
C ARG A 177 -12.31 0.40 -18.49
N VAL A 178 -11.69 1.58 -18.56
CA VAL A 178 -10.94 2.02 -19.74
C VAL A 178 -9.81 1.05 -20.07
N LYS A 179 -9.12 0.53 -19.05
CA LYS A 179 -8.05 -0.45 -19.25
C LYS A 179 -8.57 -1.84 -19.63
N SER A 180 -9.73 -2.26 -19.12
CA SER A 180 -10.37 -3.53 -19.48
C SER A 180 -10.93 -3.57 -20.91
N ILE A 181 -11.28 -2.42 -21.48
CA ILE A 181 -11.86 -2.30 -22.82
C ILE A 181 -10.78 -2.44 -23.91
N LYS A 182 -9.50 -2.23 -23.60
CA LYS A 182 -8.42 -2.51 -24.54
C LYS A 182 -8.08 -4.01 -24.56
N PRO A 183 -8.13 -4.69 -25.72
CA PRO A 183 -7.70 -6.08 -25.82
C PRO A 183 -6.21 -6.17 -25.47
N LYS A 184 -5.84 -7.24 -24.76
CA LYS A 184 -4.44 -7.62 -24.59
C LYS A 184 -3.84 -7.71 -25.99
N THR A 185 -2.92 -6.81 -26.35
CA THR A 185 -2.07 -7.07 -27.52
C THR A 185 -1.28 -8.33 -27.17
N ALA A 186 -1.54 -9.40 -27.94
CA ALA A 186 -0.93 -10.71 -27.78
C ALA A 186 0.60 -10.62 -27.93
#